data_AF-A0AAX4JA02-F1
#
_entry.id   AF-A0AAX4JA02-F1
#
_cell.length_a   1.000
_cell.length_b   1.000
_cell.length_c   1.000
_cell.angle_alpha   90.00
_cell.angle_beta   90.00
_cell.angle_gamma   90.00
#
_symmetry.space_group_name_H-M   'P 1'
#
loop_
_entity.id
_entity.type
_entity.pdbx_description
1 polymer ?
#
loop_
_entity_poly.entity_id
_entity_poly.type
_entity_poly.pdbx_seq_one_letter_code
_entity_poly.pdbx_strand_id
1 'polypeptide(L)'
;MTDKLKIPFVLESQQVTNYYQVVANLKKIQLKNKKYSVIPVRTNFTGILKPIRNDYNIESIINGFVYNKLQETVGEYEKEIEKNFREQLKKNLREIKKQNENLNKSGKNNLDVGSFEKDFGILPNEELFGNPMLFDIYKFLSTTNSSLDFDQEIVYLGIEYIKYIDRFLLENSSEILAPLNSFEDKVSVFVKMKYNSEEYKLEVFEGRYLFAEIYVYLRCGMPNSIFNLMNQYTDYFNNIENDFKKSFSSWLHSKIYLGKFRNINLEEDRFKKILYDLMEGKNNIQDHLIISSVEDYLWFQLMNTKDTNCIRKQFDKYKSKRGLLLVYVMTKQYDKAMEFCFYNDLSTFSTYHLMKELAKKSNDKNLFVDLTFMICEKMKDTQKKLYCISAIEEITEDYEEIVAKNIVKYKMFDILGLTLSKKIDYKVVRLLKDINDRKQIIKVYKLVDDTTLLTEILIDIFIEGILTQVDIQYAIKIFDEIKLTDQSTNVKKLEILLKFYKFLQSPDIFTLKTTSFFSVDFKLIEVKFVIEKVLKVACEVIKQGNDYEMAKSLFRVVGEIELSDECIKYLNRELVPFI
;
A
#
# COMPACT_ATOMS: atom_id res chain seq x y z
N MET A 1 -19.76 -1.79 73.34
CA MET A 1 -19.18 -2.95 74.04
C MET A 1 -20.04 -4.16 73.77
N THR A 2 -19.48 -5.18 73.10
CA THR A 2 -19.70 -6.60 73.40
C THR A 2 -18.72 -7.40 72.55
N ASP A 3 -17.94 -8.22 73.24
CA ASP A 3 -16.83 -9.02 72.77
C ASP A 3 -17.20 -9.99 71.65
N LYS A 4 -16.36 -10.04 70.61
CA LYS A 4 -16.25 -11.23 69.76
C LYS A 4 -15.00 -12.01 70.15
N LEU A 5 -15.25 -13.19 70.71
CA LEU A 5 -14.31 -14.27 70.98
C LEU A 5 -13.32 -14.47 69.81
N LYS A 6 -12.03 -14.29 70.08
CA LYS A 6 -10.93 -14.68 69.19
C LYS A 6 -10.80 -16.20 69.18
N ILE A 7 -11.13 -16.84 68.06
CA ILE A 7 -10.76 -18.23 67.79
C ILE A 7 -9.27 -18.25 67.38
N PRO A 8 -8.39 -19.10 67.96
CA PRO A 8 -6.94 -18.89 67.90
C PRO A 8 -6.23 -19.47 66.66
N PHE A 9 -6.96 -19.94 65.64
CA PHE A 9 -6.37 -20.76 64.56
C PHE A 9 -6.83 -20.38 63.15
N VAL A 10 -6.92 -19.10 62.84
CA VAL A 10 -6.95 -18.63 61.45
C VAL A 10 -5.73 -17.74 61.24
N LEU A 11 -4.70 -18.28 60.60
CA LEU A 11 -3.64 -17.44 60.04
C LEU A 11 -4.23 -16.69 58.85
N GLU A 12 -4.14 -15.36 58.87
CA GLU A 12 -4.45 -14.52 57.71
C GLU A 12 -3.64 -15.00 56.50
N SER A 13 -4.28 -15.03 55.32
CA SER A 13 -3.60 -15.47 54.09
C SER A 13 -2.49 -14.50 53.73
N GLN A 14 -1.27 -14.79 54.15
CA GLN A 14 -0.10 -14.07 53.64
C GLN A 14 0.05 -14.44 52.17
N GLN A 15 -0.15 -13.46 51.29
CA GLN A 15 0.20 -13.56 49.88
C GLN A 15 1.65 -14.01 49.77
N VAL A 16 1.82 -15.25 49.34
CA VAL A 16 3.13 -15.84 49.12
C VAL A 16 3.64 -15.35 47.77
N THR A 17 4.65 -14.48 47.77
CA THR A 17 5.29 -13.99 46.55
C THR A 17 6.62 -14.70 46.24
N ASN A 18 7.14 -15.54 47.13
CA ASN A 18 8.44 -16.19 46.94
C ASN A 18 8.51 -17.59 47.59
N TYR A 19 8.89 -18.58 46.78
CA TYR A 19 9.08 -20.00 47.16
C TYR A 19 9.97 -20.18 48.40
N TYR A 20 11.11 -19.48 48.46
CA TYR A 20 12.04 -19.58 49.57
C TYR A 20 11.45 -19.03 50.89
N GLN A 21 10.51 -18.09 50.79
CA GLN A 21 9.87 -17.45 51.94
C GLN A 21 8.85 -18.39 52.59
N VAL A 22 8.15 -19.23 51.81
CA VAL A 22 7.28 -20.29 52.36
C VAL A 22 8.09 -21.36 53.05
N VAL A 23 9.13 -21.86 52.39
CA VAL A 23 10.01 -22.90 52.95
C VAL A 23 10.64 -22.39 54.24
N ALA A 24 11.11 -21.13 54.26
CA ALA A 24 11.64 -20.49 55.45
C ALA A 24 10.59 -20.33 56.56
N ASN A 25 9.35 -19.96 56.24
CA ASN A 25 8.27 -19.83 57.22
C ASN A 25 7.82 -21.18 57.79
N LEU A 26 7.72 -22.23 56.97
CA LEU A 26 7.41 -23.59 57.43
C LEU A 26 8.53 -24.15 58.31
N LYS A 27 9.80 -23.97 57.92
CA LYS A 27 10.95 -24.33 58.77
C LYS A 27 10.97 -23.52 60.07
N LYS A 28 10.62 -22.22 60.04
CA LYS A 28 10.48 -21.38 61.24
C LYS A 28 9.37 -21.89 62.16
N ILE A 29 8.20 -22.27 61.63
CA ILE A 29 7.10 -22.84 62.42
C ILE A 29 7.51 -24.18 63.05
N GLN A 30 8.20 -25.04 62.29
CA GLN A 30 8.73 -26.32 62.78
C GLN A 30 9.75 -26.12 63.93
N LEU A 31 10.65 -25.14 63.79
CA LEU A 31 11.59 -24.73 64.84
C LEU A 31 10.89 -24.12 66.06
N LYS A 32 9.86 -23.30 65.85
CA LYS A 32 9.10 -22.64 66.92
C LYS A 32 8.32 -23.65 67.76
N ASN A 33 7.83 -24.73 67.12
CA ASN A 33 7.06 -25.80 67.76
C ASN A 33 7.91 -27.01 68.17
N LYS A 34 9.23 -26.97 68.01
CA LYS A 34 10.17 -28.03 68.44
C LYS A 34 10.07 -28.34 69.95
N LYS A 35 9.63 -27.35 70.74
CA LYS A 35 9.38 -27.44 72.19
C LYS A 35 8.20 -28.36 72.56
N TYR A 36 7.29 -28.57 71.62
CA TYR A 36 6.17 -29.50 71.74
C TYR A 36 6.48 -30.87 71.14
N SER A 37 7.72 -31.11 70.68
CA SER A 37 8.17 -32.47 70.39
C SER A 37 8.30 -33.22 71.72
N VAL A 38 7.32 -34.07 71.99
CA VAL A 38 7.28 -34.85 73.22
C VAL A 38 8.39 -35.89 73.16
N ILE A 39 9.40 -35.74 74.01
CA ILE A 39 10.30 -36.86 74.35
C ILE A 39 9.43 -37.87 75.09
N PRO A 40 9.30 -39.12 74.60
CA PRO A 40 8.39 -40.07 75.21
C PRO A 40 8.85 -40.41 76.62
N VAL A 41 8.10 -39.99 77.63
CA VAL A 41 8.20 -40.60 78.97
C VAL A 41 7.69 -42.02 78.81
N ARG A 42 8.54 -43.02 79.08
CA ARG A 42 8.13 -44.43 79.09
C ARG A 42 7.04 -44.59 80.15
N THR A 43 5.81 -44.70 79.70
CA THR A 43 4.67 -45.08 80.52
C THR A 43 4.49 -46.60 80.41
N ASN A 44 4.14 -47.25 81.51
CA ASN A 44 3.98 -48.71 81.60
C ASN A 44 2.71 -49.23 80.88
N PHE A 45 2.04 -48.40 80.07
CA PHE A 45 0.89 -48.77 79.27
C PHE A 45 1.31 -49.10 77.84
N THR A 46 2.07 -50.17 77.68
CA THR A 46 2.34 -50.75 76.36
C THR A 46 1.06 -51.40 75.83
N GLY A 47 0.46 -50.84 74.77
CA GLY A 47 -0.49 -51.56 73.92
C GLY A 47 -1.89 -50.97 73.71
N ILE A 48 -2.29 -49.89 74.39
CA ILE A 48 -3.71 -49.46 74.36
C ILE A 48 -3.96 -48.20 73.53
N LEU A 49 -2.94 -47.37 73.27
CA LEU A 49 -3.04 -46.22 72.37
C LEU A 49 -1.78 -46.13 71.50
N LYS A 50 -1.80 -46.73 70.31
CA LYS A 50 -0.83 -46.37 69.26
C LYS A 50 -1.26 -45.02 68.70
N PRO A 51 -0.50 -43.92 68.86
CA PRO A 51 -0.80 -42.71 68.13
C PRO A 51 -0.66 -43.00 66.63
N ILE A 52 -1.73 -42.81 65.86
CA ILE A 52 -1.65 -42.73 64.40
C ILE A 52 -0.87 -41.44 64.12
N ARG A 53 0.45 -41.57 63.92
CA ARG A 53 1.23 -40.51 63.30
C ARG A 53 0.86 -40.50 61.82
N ASN A 54 -0.04 -39.61 61.43
CA ASN A 54 -0.03 -39.11 60.06
C ASN A 54 1.14 -38.14 59.99
N ASP A 55 2.33 -38.66 59.66
CA ASP A 55 3.47 -37.81 59.33
C ASP A 55 3.08 -37.04 58.06
N TYR A 56 2.70 -35.77 58.22
CA TYR A 56 2.43 -34.88 57.10
C TYR A 56 3.71 -34.73 56.28
N ASN A 57 3.82 -35.47 55.17
CA ASN A 57 4.96 -35.31 54.27
C ASN A 57 4.81 -33.99 53.51
N ILE A 58 5.48 -32.97 54.02
CA ILE A 58 5.51 -31.62 53.47
C ILE A 58 5.96 -31.64 52.00
N GLU A 59 6.85 -32.55 51.59
CA GLU A 59 7.25 -32.66 50.17
C GLU A 59 6.10 -33.06 49.27
N SER A 60 5.22 -33.96 49.71
CA SER A 60 4.05 -34.35 48.91
C SER A 60 3.09 -33.18 48.70
N ILE A 61 2.93 -32.33 49.72
CA ILE A 61 2.06 -31.15 49.65
C ILE A 61 2.70 -30.09 48.76
N ILE A 62 4.01 -29.86 48.88
CA ILE A 62 4.76 -28.94 48.02
C ILE A 62 4.70 -29.41 46.57
N ASN A 63 4.93 -30.69 46.29
CA ASN A 63 4.90 -31.24 44.94
C ASN A 63 3.49 -31.15 44.32
N GLY A 64 2.44 -31.42 45.10
CA GLY A 64 1.06 -31.24 44.63
C GLY A 64 0.71 -29.79 44.30
N PHE A 65 1.18 -28.84 45.12
CA PHE A 65 0.99 -27.41 44.84
C PHE A 65 1.77 -26.96 43.60
N VAL A 66 3.03 -27.39 43.44
CA VAL A 66 3.86 -27.09 42.26
C VAL A 66 3.23 -27.67 40.99
N TYR A 67 2.73 -28.90 41.05
CA TYR A 67 2.09 -29.55 39.90
C TYR A 67 0.82 -28.80 39.48
N ASN A 68 -0.04 -28.41 40.43
CA ASN A 68 -1.25 -27.64 40.11
C ASN A 68 -0.91 -26.25 39.56
N LYS A 69 0.11 -25.57 40.11
CA LYS A 69 0.57 -24.27 39.58
C LYS A 69 1.15 -24.39 38.18
N LEU A 70 1.92 -25.43 37.90
CA LEU A 70 2.42 -25.73 36.56
C LEU A 70 1.26 -25.99 35.59
N GLN A 71 0.25 -26.77 35.98
CA GLN A 71 -0.94 -26.99 35.15
C GLN A 71 -1.72 -25.70 34.87
N GLU A 72 -1.89 -24.82 35.87
CA GLU A 72 -2.50 -23.50 35.66
C GLU A 72 -1.69 -22.66 34.66
N THR A 73 -0.37 -22.63 34.81
CA THR A 73 0.50 -21.80 33.96
C THR A 73 0.55 -22.34 32.53
N VAL A 74 0.61 -23.67 32.35
CA VAL A 74 0.51 -24.33 31.05
C VAL A 74 -0.85 -24.03 30.40
N GLY A 75 -1.94 -24.11 31.15
CA GLY A 75 -3.27 -23.76 30.65
C GLY A 75 -3.43 -22.28 30.27
N GLU A 76 -2.72 -21.37 30.95
CA GLU A 76 -2.65 -19.95 30.56
C GLU A 76 -1.84 -19.75 29.27
N TYR A 77 -0.67 -20.41 29.15
CA TYR A 77 0.13 -20.38 27.93
C TYR A 77 -0.60 -20.96 26.73
N GLU A 78 -1.31 -22.09 26.90
CA GLU A 78 -2.11 -22.70 25.83
C GLU A 78 -3.22 -21.75 25.34
N LYS A 79 -3.92 -21.07 26.26
CA LYS A 79 -4.93 -20.07 25.90
C LYS A 79 -4.32 -18.87 25.15
N GLU A 80 -3.14 -18.42 25.56
CA GLU A 80 -2.44 -17.31 24.91
C GLU A 80 -1.96 -17.69 23.51
N ILE A 81 -1.40 -18.89 23.35
CA ILE A 81 -1.00 -19.44 22.04
C ILE A 81 -2.23 -19.60 21.13
N GLU A 82 -3.34 -20.14 21.65
CA GLU A 82 -4.56 -20.31 20.86
C GLU A 82 -5.14 -18.95 20.42
N LYS A 83 -5.09 -17.94 21.31
CA LYS A 83 -5.50 -16.57 20.97
C LYS A 83 -4.62 -15.98 19.87
N ASN A 84 -3.29 -16.06 20.01
CA ASN A 84 -2.34 -15.57 19.01
C ASN A 84 -2.51 -16.28 17.67
N PHE A 85 -2.69 -17.61 17.69
CA PHE A 85 -2.95 -18.40 16.49
C PHE A 85 -4.26 -17.98 15.81
N ARG A 86 -5.35 -17.82 16.57
CA ARG A 86 -6.65 -17.33 16.02
C ARG A 86 -6.54 -15.92 15.44
N GLU A 87 -5.76 -15.03 16.05
CA GLU A 87 -5.51 -13.68 15.55
C GLU A 87 -4.71 -13.69 14.24
N GLN A 88 -3.62 -14.47 14.19
CA GLN A 88 -2.83 -14.65 12.95
C GLN A 88 -3.66 -15.30 11.85
N LEU A 89 -4.45 -16.33 12.15
CA LEU A 89 -5.29 -17.02 11.18
C LEU A 89 -6.39 -16.10 10.65
N LYS A 90 -7.00 -15.26 11.50
CA LYS A 90 -7.93 -14.20 11.06
C LYS A 90 -7.25 -13.16 10.18
N LYS A 91 -6.02 -12.75 10.50
CA LYS A 91 -5.24 -11.79 9.69
C LYS A 91 -4.97 -12.38 8.30
N ASN A 92 -4.45 -13.60 8.24
CA ASN A 92 -4.13 -14.29 6.99
C ASN A 92 -5.39 -14.57 6.15
N LEU A 93 -6.50 -15.00 6.78
CA LEU A 93 -7.77 -15.17 6.08
C LEU A 93 -8.31 -13.85 5.50
N ARG A 94 -8.12 -12.72 6.18
CA ARG A 94 -8.48 -11.39 5.66
C ARG A 94 -7.60 -10.98 4.49
N GLU A 95 -6.29 -11.27 4.55
CA GLU A 95 -5.36 -11.00 3.46
C GLU A 95 -5.67 -11.86 2.24
N ILE A 96 -5.88 -13.18 2.41
CA ILE A 96 -6.29 -14.10 1.34
C ILE A 96 -7.64 -13.69 0.77
N LYS A 97 -8.60 -13.29 1.61
CA LYS A 97 -9.91 -12.82 1.14
C LYS A 97 -9.79 -11.51 0.35
N LYS A 98 -8.97 -10.56 0.79
CA LYS A 98 -8.64 -9.35 0.01
C LYS A 98 -7.97 -9.69 -1.32
N GLN A 99 -7.00 -10.59 -1.32
CA GLN A 99 -6.33 -11.03 -2.54
C GLN A 99 -7.30 -11.73 -3.51
N ASN A 100 -8.19 -12.59 -3.01
CA ASN A 100 -9.21 -13.26 -3.81
C ASN A 100 -10.33 -12.31 -4.28
N GLU A 101 -10.75 -11.33 -3.47
CA GLU A 101 -11.66 -10.27 -3.92
C GLU A 101 -11.02 -9.40 -5.00
N ASN A 102 -9.71 -9.13 -4.91
CA ASN A 102 -8.95 -8.41 -5.93
C ASN A 102 -8.72 -9.26 -7.20
N LEU A 103 -8.58 -10.58 -7.08
CA LEU A 103 -8.49 -11.52 -8.22
C LEU A 103 -9.85 -11.73 -8.91
N ASN A 104 -10.95 -11.79 -8.15
CA ASN A 104 -12.32 -11.89 -8.69
C ASN A 104 -12.82 -10.55 -9.26
N LYS A 105 -12.23 -9.42 -8.86
CA LYS A 105 -12.28 -8.16 -9.62
C LYS A 105 -11.29 -8.26 -10.78
N SER A 106 -11.58 -9.15 -11.73
CA SER A 106 -10.87 -9.22 -13.00
C SER A 106 -10.71 -7.79 -13.54
N GLY A 107 -9.48 -7.42 -13.92
CA GLY A 107 -9.09 -6.05 -14.29
C GLY A 107 -10.07 -5.37 -15.23
N LYS A 108 -10.04 -4.03 -15.25
CA LYS A 108 -10.91 -3.18 -16.09
C LYS A 108 -10.75 -3.56 -17.57
N ASN A 109 -11.51 -4.55 -18.02
CA ASN A 109 -11.35 -5.16 -19.34
C ASN A 109 -11.88 -4.25 -20.46
N ASN A 110 -12.88 -3.41 -20.14
CA ASN A 110 -13.46 -2.41 -21.04
C ASN A 110 -12.86 -1.03 -20.78
N LEU A 111 -11.66 -0.81 -21.29
CA LEU A 111 -11.09 0.54 -21.46
C LEU A 111 -11.29 0.95 -22.91
N ASP A 112 -12.09 1.98 -23.16
CA ASP A 112 -12.10 2.64 -24.45
C ASP A 112 -10.85 3.52 -24.56
N VAL A 113 -9.78 2.93 -25.09
CA VAL A 113 -8.49 3.60 -25.28
C VAL A 113 -8.47 4.41 -26.58
N GLY A 114 -9.33 4.09 -27.55
CA GLY A 114 -9.37 4.79 -28.83
C GLY A 114 -9.88 6.23 -28.71
N SER A 115 -10.90 6.47 -27.88
CA SER A 115 -11.34 7.83 -27.55
C SER A 115 -10.31 8.55 -26.69
N PHE A 116 -9.85 7.89 -25.60
CA PHE A 116 -8.83 8.44 -24.71
C PHE A 116 -7.58 8.91 -25.47
N GLU A 117 -7.04 8.08 -26.36
CA GLU A 117 -5.84 8.40 -27.13
C GLU A 117 -6.02 9.63 -28.02
N LYS A 118 -7.22 9.87 -28.57
CA LYS A 118 -7.50 11.09 -29.36
C LYS A 118 -7.45 12.34 -28.51
N ASP A 119 -8.04 12.27 -27.32
CA ASP A 119 -8.20 13.41 -26.41
C ASP A 119 -6.97 13.58 -25.49
N PHE A 120 -6.05 12.62 -25.50
CA PHE A 120 -4.85 12.64 -24.67
C PHE A 120 -3.93 13.82 -25.05
N GLY A 121 -3.66 14.68 -24.07
CA GLY A 121 -2.91 15.93 -24.23
C GLY A 121 -3.79 17.18 -24.29
N ILE A 122 -5.12 17.03 -24.43
CA ILE A 122 -6.07 18.13 -24.26
C ILE A 122 -6.25 18.40 -22.76
N LEU A 123 -6.34 19.69 -22.38
CA LEU A 123 -6.63 20.08 -21.01
C LEU A 123 -8.00 19.52 -20.56
N PRO A 124 -8.06 18.84 -19.40
CA PRO A 124 -9.32 18.34 -18.85
C PRO A 124 -10.42 19.39 -18.76
N ASN A 125 -11.60 19.07 -19.29
CA ASN A 125 -12.80 19.90 -19.21
C ASN A 125 -14.04 19.04 -18.88
N GLU A 126 -15.16 19.70 -18.59
CA GLU A 126 -16.41 19.05 -18.17
C GLU A 126 -16.98 18.11 -19.23
N GLU A 127 -16.90 18.49 -20.51
CA GLU A 127 -17.40 17.70 -21.65
C GLU A 127 -16.65 16.38 -21.80
N LEU A 128 -15.31 16.42 -21.74
CA LEU A 128 -14.45 15.23 -21.83
C LEU A 128 -14.63 14.29 -20.63
N PHE A 129 -15.01 14.83 -19.48
CA PHE A 129 -15.33 14.02 -18.31
C PHE A 129 -16.70 13.34 -18.42
N GLY A 130 -17.62 13.88 -19.23
CA GLY A 130 -18.98 13.35 -19.41
C GLY A 130 -19.84 13.36 -18.14
N ASN A 131 -19.31 13.85 -17.01
CA ASN A 131 -19.99 13.91 -15.73
C ASN A 131 -19.50 15.14 -14.92
N PRO A 132 -20.38 16.12 -14.66
CA PRO A 132 -20.02 17.36 -13.95
C PRO A 132 -19.42 17.11 -12.57
N MET A 133 -19.97 16.15 -11.81
CA MET A 133 -19.49 15.82 -10.46
C MET A 133 -18.07 15.26 -10.49
N LEU A 134 -17.74 14.43 -11.47
CA LEU A 134 -16.37 13.90 -11.62
C LEU A 134 -15.39 15.01 -11.97
N PHE A 135 -15.81 15.96 -12.81
CA PHE A 135 -14.98 17.10 -13.17
C PHE A 135 -14.76 18.05 -11.98
N ASP A 136 -15.80 18.32 -11.19
CA ASP A 136 -15.69 19.13 -9.97
C ASP A 136 -14.76 18.47 -8.94
N ILE A 137 -14.83 17.15 -8.77
CA ILE A 137 -13.89 16.40 -7.91
C ILE A 137 -12.46 16.49 -8.45
N TYR A 138 -12.26 16.34 -9.76
CA TYR A 138 -10.95 16.50 -10.39
C TYR A 138 -10.39 17.90 -10.14
N LYS A 139 -11.20 18.94 -10.37
CA LYS A 139 -10.80 20.34 -10.14
C LYS A 139 -10.43 20.58 -8.68
N PHE A 140 -11.24 20.09 -7.74
CA PHE A 140 -10.93 20.12 -6.32
C PHE A 140 -9.56 19.48 -6.03
N LEU A 141 -9.32 18.25 -6.49
CA LEU A 141 -8.06 17.55 -6.26
C LEU A 141 -6.85 18.26 -6.87
N SER A 142 -6.98 18.82 -8.08
CA SER A 142 -5.91 19.49 -8.81
C SER A 142 -5.50 20.85 -8.21
N THR A 143 -6.42 21.52 -7.51
CA THR A 143 -6.20 22.87 -6.96
C THR A 143 -5.85 22.87 -5.47
N THR A 144 -6.14 21.76 -4.77
CA THR A 144 -5.97 21.66 -3.32
C THR A 144 -4.60 21.12 -2.94
N ASN A 145 -4.04 21.62 -1.84
CA ASN A 145 -2.80 21.11 -1.27
C ASN A 145 -3.10 20.08 -0.17
N SER A 146 -2.13 19.21 0.12
CA SER A 146 -2.26 18.25 1.22
C SER A 146 -2.27 19.01 2.56
N SER A 147 -3.42 19.08 3.23
CA SER A 147 -3.57 19.60 4.61
C SER A 147 -3.87 18.48 5.61
N LEU A 148 -3.71 18.75 6.91
CA LEU A 148 -4.12 17.84 7.99
C LEU A 148 -5.59 18.04 8.42
N ASP A 149 -6.11 19.26 8.30
CA ASP A 149 -7.49 19.67 8.62
C ASP A 149 -8.49 19.35 7.50
N PHE A 150 -9.74 19.82 7.59
CA PHE A 150 -10.77 19.62 6.55
C PHE A 150 -11.29 20.95 5.96
N ASP A 151 -10.56 22.04 6.13
CA ASP A 151 -11.06 23.38 5.79
C ASP A 151 -11.33 23.51 4.29
N GLN A 152 -10.48 22.92 3.44
CA GLN A 152 -10.64 22.94 1.98
C GLN A 152 -11.86 22.13 1.54
N GLU A 153 -12.08 20.97 2.16
CA GLU A 153 -13.25 20.11 1.92
C GLU A 153 -14.56 20.80 2.35
N ILE A 154 -14.55 21.48 3.51
CA ILE A 154 -15.71 22.24 4.00
C ILE A 154 -16.07 23.37 3.04
N VAL A 155 -15.06 24.11 2.55
CA VAL A 155 -15.26 25.18 1.56
C VAL A 155 -15.80 24.62 0.25
N TYR A 156 -15.24 23.52 -0.26
CA TYR A 156 -15.73 22.86 -1.46
C TYR A 156 -17.20 22.46 -1.34
N LEU A 157 -17.58 21.78 -0.25
CA LEU A 157 -18.97 21.39 -0.01
C LEU A 157 -19.90 22.61 0.10
N GLY A 158 -19.40 23.76 0.59
CA GLY A 158 -20.15 25.01 0.63
C GLY A 158 -20.40 25.59 -0.76
N ILE A 159 -19.40 25.61 -1.63
CA ILE A 159 -19.54 26.05 -3.03
C ILE A 159 -20.53 25.17 -3.79
N GLU A 160 -20.48 23.85 -3.59
CA GLU A 160 -21.45 22.92 -4.19
C GLU A 160 -22.89 23.19 -3.71
N TYR A 161 -23.05 23.63 -2.46
CA TYR A 161 -24.36 23.99 -1.93
C TYR A 161 -24.89 25.30 -2.55
N ILE A 162 -24.02 26.26 -2.87
CA ILE A 162 -24.38 27.47 -3.64
C ILE A 162 -24.91 27.08 -5.03
N LYS A 163 -24.17 26.22 -5.76
CA LYS A 163 -24.63 25.70 -7.06
C LYS A 163 -25.99 24.99 -6.95
N TYR A 164 -26.21 24.25 -5.87
CA TYR A 164 -27.50 23.61 -5.60
C TYR A 164 -28.63 24.63 -5.41
N ILE A 165 -28.40 25.71 -4.66
CA ILE A 165 -29.38 26.79 -4.48
C ILE A 165 -29.73 27.43 -5.83
N ASP A 166 -28.73 27.76 -6.63
CA ASP A 166 -28.93 28.37 -7.95
C ASP A 166 -29.75 27.47 -8.88
N ARG A 167 -29.43 26.17 -8.94
CA ARG A 167 -30.18 25.18 -9.71
C ARG A 167 -31.62 25.03 -9.19
N PHE A 168 -31.82 24.94 -7.88
CA PHE A 168 -33.14 24.81 -7.29
C PHE A 168 -34.03 26.02 -7.62
N LEU A 169 -33.49 27.23 -7.55
CA LEU A 169 -34.20 28.45 -7.92
C LEU A 169 -34.52 28.51 -9.43
N LEU A 170 -33.61 28.05 -10.28
CA LEU A 170 -33.85 27.96 -11.72
C LEU A 170 -35.00 27.00 -12.04
N GLU A 171 -34.98 25.81 -11.44
CA GLU A 171 -35.99 24.77 -11.60
C GLU A 171 -37.38 25.22 -11.12
N ASN A 172 -37.44 26.09 -10.10
CA ASN A 172 -38.69 26.61 -9.54
C ASN A 172 -38.93 28.10 -9.91
N SER A 173 -38.35 28.56 -11.02
CA SER A 173 -38.38 29.98 -11.41
C SER A 173 -39.79 30.54 -11.63
N SER A 174 -40.78 29.69 -11.92
CA SER A 174 -42.19 30.09 -12.07
C SER A 174 -42.84 30.61 -10.78
N GLU A 175 -42.33 30.21 -9.62
CA GLU A 175 -42.87 30.60 -8.31
C GLU A 175 -42.21 31.87 -7.74
N ILE A 176 -41.18 32.39 -8.44
CA ILE A 176 -40.41 33.55 -8.00
C ILE A 176 -41.11 34.84 -8.47
N LEU A 177 -41.65 35.59 -7.50
CA LEU A 177 -42.48 36.77 -7.76
C LEU A 177 -41.67 38.05 -8.08
N ALA A 178 -40.40 38.10 -7.71
CA ALA A 178 -39.56 39.30 -7.81
C ALA A 178 -38.14 38.96 -8.31
N PRO A 179 -37.47 39.86 -9.04
CA PRO A 179 -36.11 39.64 -9.49
C PRO A 179 -35.15 39.52 -8.29
N LEU A 180 -34.31 38.48 -8.31
CA LEU A 180 -33.31 38.20 -7.26
C LEU A 180 -31.99 38.88 -7.64
N ASN A 181 -31.70 40.02 -7.02
CA ASN A 181 -30.55 40.86 -7.39
C ASN A 181 -29.28 40.53 -6.60
N SER A 182 -29.42 39.97 -5.39
CA SER A 182 -28.32 39.58 -4.51
C SER A 182 -28.37 38.09 -4.15
N PHE A 183 -27.25 37.56 -3.65
CA PHE A 183 -27.25 36.19 -3.11
C PHE A 183 -28.11 36.09 -1.84
N GLU A 184 -28.20 37.18 -1.07
CA GLU A 184 -29.06 37.28 0.08
C GLU A 184 -30.54 37.12 -0.29
N ASP A 185 -30.98 37.73 -1.39
CA ASP A 185 -32.34 37.54 -1.93
C ASP A 185 -32.59 36.09 -2.31
N LYS A 186 -31.60 35.45 -2.97
CA LYS A 186 -31.66 34.04 -3.35
C LYS A 186 -31.84 33.14 -2.13
N VAL A 187 -31.08 33.36 -1.06
CA VAL A 187 -31.18 32.55 0.17
C VAL A 187 -32.54 32.73 0.86
N SER A 188 -33.03 33.97 0.97
CA SER A 188 -34.33 34.26 1.57
C SER A 188 -35.47 33.54 0.84
N VAL A 189 -35.48 33.60 -0.49
CA VAL A 189 -36.49 32.93 -1.31
C VAL A 189 -36.33 31.42 -1.27
N PHE A 190 -35.09 30.92 -1.42
CA PHE A 190 -34.77 29.50 -1.35
C PHE A 190 -35.27 28.84 -0.05
N VAL A 191 -34.99 29.45 1.10
CA VAL A 191 -35.38 28.93 2.41
C VAL A 191 -36.90 28.84 2.55
N LYS A 192 -37.63 29.83 2.04
CA LYS A 192 -39.11 29.84 2.05
C LYS A 192 -39.73 28.77 1.15
N MET A 193 -39.12 28.53 -0.01
CA MET A 193 -39.61 27.54 -0.96
C MET A 193 -39.24 26.11 -0.53
N LYS A 194 -38.04 25.91 0.03
CA LYS A 194 -37.54 24.58 0.38
C LYS A 194 -38.13 24.04 1.68
N TYR A 195 -38.34 24.89 2.68
CA TYR A 195 -38.69 24.45 4.03
C TYR A 195 -40.10 24.90 4.43
N ASN A 196 -40.95 23.91 4.76
CA ASN A 196 -42.29 24.18 5.26
C ASN A 196 -42.24 24.68 6.72
N SER A 197 -42.93 25.78 7.02
CA SER A 197 -42.88 26.40 8.35
C SER A 197 -43.42 25.52 9.47
N GLU A 198 -44.45 24.71 9.21
CA GLU A 198 -45.08 23.86 10.23
C GLU A 198 -44.26 22.59 10.49
N GLU A 199 -43.80 21.93 9.44
CA GLU A 199 -43.01 20.69 9.54
C GLU A 199 -41.68 20.92 10.28
N TYR A 200 -41.03 22.06 9.99
CA TYR A 200 -39.74 22.43 10.56
C TYR A 200 -39.85 23.32 11.82
N LYS A 201 -41.08 23.66 12.24
CA LYS A 201 -41.37 24.55 13.38
C LYS A 201 -40.60 25.87 13.32
N LEU A 202 -40.60 26.50 12.14
CA LEU A 202 -39.75 27.65 11.87
C LEU A 202 -40.20 28.89 12.66
N GLU A 203 -39.26 29.52 13.35
CA GLU A 203 -39.49 30.82 13.98
C GLU A 203 -39.54 31.90 12.88
N VAL A 204 -40.69 32.56 12.75
CA VAL A 204 -40.93 33.60 11.73
C VAL A 204 -40.85 34.98 12.37
N PHE A 205 -39.91 35.80 11.90
CA PHE A 205 -39.80 37.21 12.30
C PHE A 205 -39.87 38.10 11.06
N GLU A 206 -40.79 39.05 11.06
CA GLU A 206 -41.06 39.95 9.91
C GLU A 206 -41.20 39.18 8.57
N GLY A 207 -41.83 38.01 8.61
CA GLY A 207 -42.04 37.17 7.44
C GLY A 207 -40.78 36.47 6.92
N ARG A 208 -39.70 36.36 7.71
CA ARG A 208 -38.45 35.66 7.36
C ARG A 208 -38.13 34.53 8.33
N TYR A 209 -37.40 33.53 7.84
CA TYR A 209 -36.99 32.34 8.61
C TYR A 209 -35.52 32.50 9.01
N LEU A 210 -35.25 33.39 9.97
CA LEU A 210 -33.89 33.89 10.27
C LEU A 210 -32.90 32.77 10.61
N PHE A 211 -33.29 31.75 11.37
CA PHE A 211 -32.38 30.63 11.72
C PHE A 211 -32.07 29.72 10.53
N ALA A 212 -33.05 29.48 9.65
CA ALA A 212 -32.84 28.72 8.43
C ALA A 212 -31.92 29.47 7.46
N GLU A 213 -32.06 30.79 7.34
CA GLU A 213 -31.14 31.63 6.57
C GLU A 213 -29.72 31.62 7.15
N ILE A 214 -29.57 31.75 8.47
CA ILE A 214 -28.25 31.62 9.14
C ILE A 214 -27.61 30.27 8.85
N TYR A 215 -28.38 29.19 8.93
CA TYR A 215 -27.89 27.84 8.61
C TYR A 215 -27.41 27.76 7.15
N VAL A 216 -28.18 28.30 6.20
CA VAL A 216 -27.80 28.29 4.78
C VAL A 216 -26.53 29.12 4.54
N TYR A 217 -26.42 30.32 5.10
CA TYR A 217 -25.18 31.11 4.98
C TYR A 217 -23.98 30.39 5.60
N LEU A 218 -24.16 29.74 6.75
CA LEU A 218 -23.11 28.93 7.37
C LEU A 218 -22.71 27.76 6.47
N ARG A 219 -23.70 27.05 5.90
CA ARG A 219 -23.52 25.91 4.99
C ARG A 219 -22.78 26.30 3.71
N CYS A 220 -22.99 27.51 3.22
CA CYS A 220 -22.29 28.12 2.09
C CYS A 220 -20.91 28.70 2.44
N GLY A 221 -20.52 28.72 3.72
CA GLY A 221 -19.24 29.31 4.15
C GLY A 221 -19.21 30.84 4.11
N MET A 222 -20.34 31.51 4.35
CA MET A 222 -20.48 32.97 4.25
C MET A 222 -20.72 33.62 5.63
N PRO A 223 -19.71 33.68 6.53
CA PRO A 223 -19.88 34.23 7.87
C PRO A 223 -20.22 35.73 7.87
N ASN A 224 -19.75 36.49 6.86
CA ASN A 224 -20.07 37.92 6.75
C ASN A 224 -21.57 38.16 6.52
N SER A 225 -22.22 37.35 5.68
CA SER A 225 -23.67 37.46 5.46
C SER A 225 -24.46 37.13 6.73
N ILE A 226 -23.96 36.23 7.58
CA ILE A 226 -24.56 35.98 8.91
C ILE A 226 -24.47 37.22 9.79
N PHE A 227 -23.29 37.84 9.91
CA PHE A 227 -23.12 39.05 10.73
C PHE A 227 -23.99 40.20 10.21
N ASN A 228 -24.08 40.37 8.89
CA ASN A 228 -24.94 41.36 8.27
C ASN A 228 -26.42 41.12 8.62
N LEU A 229 -26.89 39.86 8.55
CA LEU A 229 -28.27 39.51 8.94
C LEU A 229 -28.53 39.79 10.43
N MET A 230 -27.59 39.41 11.31
CA MET A 230 -27.71 39.67 12.75
C MET A 230 -27.68 41.16 13.12
N ASN A 231 -27.02 41.97 12.28
CA ASN A 231 -26.96 43.43 12.42
C ASN A 231 -28.20 44.12 11.82
N GLN A 232 -28.77 43.57 10.75
CA GLN A 232 -30.02 44.06 10.18
C GLN A 232 -31.19 43.85 11.15
N TYR A 233 -31.23 42.70 11.83
CA TYR A 233 -32.27 42.35 12.81
C TYR A 233 -31.77 42.49 14.25
N THR A 234 -31.14 43.63 14.58
CA THR A 234 -30.57 43.86 15.92
C THR A 234 -31.57 43.74 17.04
N ASP A 235 -32.79 44.22 16.86
CA ASP A 235 -33.80 44.19 17.92
C ASP A 235 -34.20 42.76 18.27
N TYR A 236 -34.33 41.90 17.27
CA TYR A 236 -34.57 40.47 17.45
C TYR A 236 -33.40 39.80 18.19
N PHE A 237 -32.18 39.91 17.65
CA PHE A 237 -31.04 39.19 18.19
C PHE A 237 -30.45 39.79 19.47
N ASN A 238 -30.70 41.05 19.81
CA ASN A 238 -30.23 41.66 21.07
C ASN A 238 -31.25 41.51 22.20
N ASN A 239 -32.55 41.51 21.90
CA ASN A 239 -33.60 41.52 22.92
C ASN A 239 -34.29 40.16 23.11
N ILE A 240 -34.43 39.37 22.04
CA ILE A 240 -35.11 38.07 22.07
C ILE A 240 -34.07 36.94 22.11
N GLU A 241 -33.14 36.92 21.15
CA GLU A 241 -32.16 35.83 20.96
C GLU A 241 -30.71 36.23 21.31
N ASN A 242 -30.52 37.02 22.38
CA ASN A 242 -29.22 37.57 22.80
C ASN A 242 -28.17 36.49 23.08
N ASP A 243 -28.58 35.43 23.79
CA ASP A 243 -27.68 34.35 24.18
C ASP A 243 -27.21 33.54 22.95
N PHE A 244 -28.10 33.36 21.96
CA PHE A 244 -27.75 32.77 20.68
C PHE A 244 -26.73 33.65 19.96
N LYS A 245 -27.03 34.95 19.78
CA LYS A 245 -26.14 35.90 19.08
C LYS A 245 -24.74 35.90 19.67
N LYS A 246 -24.62 36.02 21.00
CA LYS A 246 -23.33 36.03 21.72
C LYS A 246 -22.56 34.73 21.51
N SER A 247 -23.22 33.59 21.73
CA SER A 247 -22.59 32.28 21.64
C SER A 247 -22.15 31.96 20.21
N PHE A 248 -23.03 32.19 19.24
CA PHE A 248 -22.77 31.89 17.83
C PHE A 248 -21.72 32.82 17.23
N SER A 249 -21.75 34.12 17.56
CA SER A 249 -20.71 35.06 17.13
C SER A 249 -19.34 34.66 17.68
N SER A 250 -19.26 34.28 18.96
CA SER A 250 -18.01 33.79 19.58
C SER A 250 -17.53 32.51 18.90
N TRP A 251 -18.43 31.56 18.63
CA TRP A 251 -18.09 30.30 17.97
C TRP A 251 -17.64 30.51 16.51
N LEU A 252 -18.28 31.42 15.76
CA LEU A 252 -17.87 31.74 14.39
C LEU A 252 -16.43 32.25 14.31
N HIS A 253 -16.00 33.08 15.27
CA HIS A 253 -14.65 33.63 15.31
C HIS A 253 -13.60 32.64 15.83
N SER A 254 -13.92 31.89 16.89
CA SER A 254 -12.93 31.08 17.61
C SER A 254 -12.96 29.59 17.26
N LYS A 255 -14.08 29.09 16.72
CA LYS A 255 -14.37 27.66 16.52
C LYS A 255 -14.16 26.81 17.80
N ILE A 256 -14.28 27.45 18.97
CA ILE A 256 -14.22 26.79 20.28
C ILE A 256 -15.63 26.35 20.66
N TYR A 257 -15.81 25.06 20.97
CA TYR A 257 -17.11 24.52 21.34
C TYR A 257 -17.61 25.07 22.68
N LEU A 258 -18.92 25.27 22.78
CA LEU A 258 -19.62 25.61 24.00
C LEU A 258 -19.53 24.40 24.93
N GLY A 259 -18.71 24.47 25.98
CA GLY A 259 -18.55 23.40 26.98
C GLY A 259 -19.79 23.12 27.85
N LYS A 260 -20.97 23.65 27.49
CA LYS A 260 -22.23 23.48 28.21
C LYS A 260 -23.34 23.11 27.22
N PHE A 261 -24.03 22.02 27.52
CA PHE A 261 -25.20 21.57 26.78
C PHE A 261 -26.41 22.45 27.12
N ARG A 262 -27.08 23.02 26.10
CA ARG A 262 -28.40 23.64 26.25
C ARG A 262 -29.47 22.59 25.96
N ASN A 263 -30.37 22.37 26.91
CA ASN A 263 -31.57 21.57 26.66
C ASN A 263 -32.56 22.38 25.83
N ILE A 264 -32.48 22.23 24.52
CA ILE A 264 -33.41 22.82 23.55
C ILE A 264 -34.67 21.97 23.49
N ASN A 265 -35.83 22.60 23.60
CA ASN A 265 -37.10 21.88 23.64
C ASN A 265 -37.44 21.26 22.27
N LEU A 266 -38.26 20.19 22.24
CA LEU A 266 -38.71 19.55 20.99
C LEU A 266 -39.68 20.41 20.17
N GLU A 267 -40.19 21.49 20.76
CA GLU A 267 -41.08 22.48 20.15
C GLU A 267 -40.35 23.70 19.58
N GLU A 268 -39.03 23.80 19.73
CA GLU A 268 -38.23 24.89 19.17
C GLU A 268 -37.86 24.68 17.70
N ASP A 269 -37.49 25.78 17.03
CA ASP A 269 -37.02 25.79 15.65
C ASP A 269 -35.89 24.76 15.42
N ARG A 270 -36.07 23.90 14.41
CA ARG A 270 -35.12 22.83 14.11
C ARG A 270 -33.77 23.34 13.63
N PHE A 271 -33.73 24.44 12.89
CA PHE A 271 -32.46 25.05 12.45
C PHE A 271 -31.71 25.66 13.63
N LYS A 272 -32.42 26.32 14.55
CA LYS A 272 -31.84 26.80 15.80
C LYS A 272 -31.19 25.66 16.59
N LYS A 273 -31.88 24.52 16.70
CA LYS A 273 -31.36 23.31 17.36
C LYS A 273 -30.07 22.81 16.71
N ILE A 274 -30.03 22.67 15.38
CA ILE A 274 -28.83 22.21 14.66
C ILE A 274 -27.66 23.18 14.83
N LEU A 275 -27.92 24.49 14.81
CA LEU A 275 -26.87 25.50 15.03
C LEU A 275 -26.27 25.40 16.43
N TYR A 276 -27.08 25.12 17.45
CA TYR A 276 -26.57 24.81 18.79
C TYR A 276 -25.80 23.49 18.85
N ASP A 277 -26.28 22.43 18.20
CA ASP A 277 -25.57 21.15 18.15
C ASP A 277 -24.18 21.29 17.49
N LEU A 278 -24.04 22.16 16.48
CA LEU A 278 -22.74 22.55 15.90
C LEU A 278 -21.86 23.29 16.91
N MET A 279 -22.40 24.29 17.61
CA MET A 279 -21.65 25.03 18.62
C MET A 279 -21.20 24.15 19.79
N GLU A 280 -21.94 23.09 20.12
CA GLU A 280 -21.60 22.13 21.17
C GLU A 280 -20.64 21.02 20.69
N GLY A 281 -20.37 20.93 19.38
CA GLY A 281 -19.50 19.89 18.80
C GLY A 281 -20.12 18.49 18.86
N LYS A 282 -21.45 18.39 18.76
CA LYS A 282 -22.13 17.09 18.73
C LYS A 282 -21.86 16.38 17.40
N ASN A 283 -21.35 15.16 17.47
CA ASN A 283 -21.04 14.35 16.28
C ASN A 283 -22.18 13.41 15.87
N ASN A 284 -23.20 13.22 16.71
CA ASN A 284 -24.32 12.33 16.44
C ASN A 284 -25.63 13.13 16.31
N ILE A 285 -25.93 13.62 15.11
CA ILE A 285 -27.24 14.22 14.81
C ILE A 285 -28.16 13.19 14.17
N GLN A 286 -29.41 13.14 14.62
CA GLN A 286 -30.48 12.28 14.10
C GLN A 286 -31.53 13.04 13.27
N ASP A 287 -31.34 14.34 13.00
CA ASP A 287 -32.29 15.13 12.22
C ASP A 287 -32.11 14.90 10.70
N HIS A 288 -32.82 13.89 10.20
CA HIS A 288 -32.84 13.50 8.80
C HIS A 288 -33.62 14.46 7.88
N LEU A 289 -34.36 15.44 8.43
CA LEU A 289 -35.13 16.38 7.62
C LEU A 289 -34.29 17.55 7.12
N ILE A 290 -33.34 18.02 7.94
CA ILE A 290 -32.39 19.06 7.53
C ILE A 290 -31.14 18.42 6.91
N ILE A 291 -30.56 17.41 7.56
CA ILE A 291 -29.42 16.65 7.02
C ILE A 291 -29.97 15.50 6.16
N SER A 292 -30.39 15.84 4.94
CA SER A 292 -31.10 14.95 4.02
C SER A 292 -30.22 14.31 2.96
N SER A 293 -29.00 14.84 2.75
CA SER A 293 -28.05 14.38 1.74
C SER A 293 -26.73 13.88 2.34
N VAL A 294 -25.95 13.15 1.54
CA VAL A 294 -24.62 12.66 1.94
C VAL A 294 -23.65 13.81 2.07
N GLU A 295 -23.79 14.82 1.21
CA GLU A 295 -23.03 16.06 1.18
C GLU A 295 -23.26 16.88 2.45
N ASP A 296 -24.51 17.00 2.89
CA ASP A 296 -24.85 17.71 4.13
C ASP A 296 -24.35 16.96 5.36
N TYR A 297 -24.45 15.63 5.35
CA TYR A 297 -23.91 14.80 6.42
C TYR A 297 -22.38 14.89 6.48
N LEU A 298 -21.69 14.85 5.33
CA LEU A 298 -20.25 15.06 5.25
C LEU A 298 -19.87 16.43 5.81
N TRP A 299 -20.46 17.51 5.28
CA TRP A 299 -20.16 18.88 5.72
C TRP A 299 -20.31 19.03 7.23
N PHE A 300 -21.41 18.50 7.79
CA PHE A 300 -21.67 18.54 9.22
C PHE A 300 -20.59 17.81 10.03
N GLN A 301 -20.24 16.58 9.64
CA GLN A 301 -19.21 15.80 10.34
C GLN A 301 -17.82 16.44 10.24
N LEU A 302 -17.47 17.01 9.09
CA LEU A 302 -16.20 17.70 8.88
C LEU A 302 -16.11 18.99 9.71
N MET A 303 -17.20 19.74 9.84
CA MET A 303 -17.26 20.93 10.70
C MET A 303 -17.03 20.61 12.19
N ASN A 304 -17.48 19.44 12.66
CA ASN A 304 -17.43 19.09 14.08
C ASN A 304 -16.23 18.21 14.50
N THR A 305 -15.56 17.57 13.55
CA THR A 305 -14.49 16.61 13.87
C THR A 305 -13.13 17.05 13.35
N LYS A 306 -12.16 17.20 14.27
CA LYS A 306 -10.75 17.47 13.94
C LYS A 306 -9.92 16.20 13.72
N ASP A 307 -10.44 15.03 14.12
CA ASP A 307 -9.76 13.73 13.97
C ASP A 307 -10.18 13.01 12.68
N THR A 308 -9.27 12.97 11.71
CA THR A 308 -9.44 12.27 10.43
C THR A 308 -9.80 10.79 10.61
N ASN A 309 -9.27 10.11 11.63
CA ASN A 309 -9.51 8.69 11.83
C ASN A 309 -10.93 8.39 12.33
N CYS A 310 -11.52 9.29 13.12
CA CYS A 310 -12.88 9.17 13.60
C CYS A 310 -13.87 9.22 12.43
N ILE A 311 -13.72 10.23 11.56
CA ILE A 311 -14.55 10.39 10.36
C ILE A 311 -14.42 9.17 9.44
N ARG A 312 -13.19 8.71 9.16
CA ARG A 312 -12.96 7.54 8.30
C ARG A 312 -13.73 6.29 8.78
N LYS A 313 -13.70 6.02 10.10
CA LYS A 313 -14.41 4.88 10.70
C LYS A 313 -15.93 4.98 10.60
N GLN A 314 -16.49 6.18 10.65
CA GLN A 314 -17.93 6.37 10.48
C GLN A 314 -18.39 5.96 9.07
N PHE A 315 -17.60 6.32 8.06
CA PHE A 315 -17.94 6.04 6.66
C PHE A 315 -17.47 4.66 6.16
N ASP A 316 -16.74 3.87 6.96
CA ASP A 316 -16.34 2.50 6.59
C ASP A 316 -17.55 1.58 6.30
N LYS A 317 -18.72 1.88 6.89
CA LYS A 317 -19.96 1.12 6.69
C LYS A 317 -20.86 1.72 5.59
N TYR A 318 -20.48 2.83 4.98
CA TYR A 318 -21.27 3.45 3.92
C TYR A 318 -21.22 2.57 2.66
N LYS A 319 -22.36 1.98 2.29
CA LYS A 319 -22.46 0.98 1.21
C LYS A 319 -23.07 1.51 -0.08
N SER A 320 -23.72 2.68 -0.04
CA SER A 320 -24.34 3.24 -1.23
C SER A 320 -23.26 3.65 -2.23
N LYS A 321 -23.40 3.24 -3.48
CA LYS A 321 -22.48 3.65 -4.56
C LYS A 321 -22.62 5.14 -4.87
N ARG A 322 -23.80 5.72 -4.64
CA ARG A 322 -24.08 7.14 -4.89
C ARG A 322 -23.29 7.99 -3.88
N GLY A 323 -22.51 8.94 -4.37
CA GLY A 323 -21.68 9.81 -3.54
C GLY A 323 -20.48 9.14 -2.86
N LEU A 324 -20.23 7.85 -3.10
CA LEU A 324 -19.14 7.12 -2.42
C LEU A 324 -17.75 7.68 -2.76
N LEU A 325 -17.53 8.04 -4.04
CA LEU A 325 -16.30 8.69 -4.45
C LEU A 325 -16.08 10.01 -3.72
N LEU A 326 -17.13 10.83 -3.63
CA LEU A 326 -17.08 12.09 -2.89
C LEU A 326 -16.76 11.85 -1.42
N VAL A 327 -17.39 10.87 -0.77
CA VAL A 327 -17.08 10.48 0.61
C VAL A 327 -15.60 10.11 0.75
N TYR A 328 -15.04 9.28 -0.13
CA TYR A 328 -13.64 8.91 -0.04
C TYR A 328 -12.70 10.10 -0.23
N VAL A 329 -12.99 10.99 -1.17
CA VAL A 329 -12.17 12.20 -1.38
C VAL A 329 -12.27 13.15 -0.19
N MET A 330 -13.47 13.49 0.26
CA MET A 330 -13.71 14.43 1.36
C MET A 330 -13.25 13.90 2.73
N THR A 331 -13.09 12.59 2.88
CA THR A 331 -12.53 11.97 4.10
C THR A 331 -11.06 11.58 3.95
N LYS A 332 -10.39 12.05 2.89
CA LYS A 332 -8.97 11.84 2.59
C LYS A 332 -8.58 10.36 2.52
N GLN A 333 -9.48 9.51 2.02
CA GLN A 333 -9.27 8.08 1.77
C GLN A 333 -8.88 7.86 0.30
N TYR A 334 -7.79 8.49 -0.13
CA TYR A 334 -7.39 8.55 -1.54
C TYR A 334 -7.13 7.17 -2.15
N ASP A 335 -6.58 6.22 -1.38
CA ASP A 335 -6.37 4.84 -1.83
C ASP A 335 -7.70 4.16 -2.20
N LYS A 336 -8.72 4.30 -1.35
CA LYS A 336 -10.07 3.77 -1.62
C LYS A 336 -10.75 4.52 -2.76
N ALA A 337 -10.50 5.82 -2.91
CA ALA A 337 -11.00 6.59 -4.06
C ALA A 337 -10.39 6.08 -5.38
N MET A 338 -9.09 5.75 -5.40
CA MET A 338 -8.45 5.15 -6.56
C MET A 338 -9.01 3.76 -6.87
N GLU A 339 -9.19 2.91 -5.87
CA GLU A 339 -9.87 1.63 -6.05
C GLU A 339 -11.27 1.82 -6.63
N PHE A 340 -12.03 2.79 -6.13
CA PHE A 340 -13.35 3.11 -6.65
C PHE A 340 -13.29 3.50 -8.14
N CYS A 341 -12.40 4.42 -8.52
CA CYS A 341 -12.24 4.85 -9.92
C CYS A 341 -11.82 3.68 -10.83
N PHE A 342 -10.96 2.80 -10.33
CA PHE A 342 -10.43 1.68 -11.10
C PHE A 342 -11.46 0.57 -11.34
N TYR A 343 -12.30 0.24 -10.35
CA TYR A 343 -13.24 -0.88 -10.45
C TYR A 343 -14.64 -0.50 -10.93
N ASN A 344 -15.01 0.78 -10.90
CA ASN A 344 -16.32 1.21 -11.39
C ASN A 344 -16.27 1.60 -12.88
N ASP A 345 -17.44 1.54 -13.50
CA ASP A 345 -17.65 1.83 -14.91
C ASP A 345 -17.65 3.35 -15.16
N LEU A 346 -16.45 3.92 -15.13
CA LEU A 346 -16.16 5.32 -15.47
C LEU A 346 -15.38 5.36 -16.79
N SER A 347 -15.57 6.43 -17.56
CA SER A 347 -14.80 6.66 -18.79
C SER A 347 -13.29 6.57 -18.52
N THR A 348 -12.55 6.08 -19.51
CA THR A 348 -11.07 5.95 -19.42
C THR A 348 -10.44 7.31 -19.10
N PHE A 349 -10.91 8.38 -19.75
CA PHE A 349 -10.43 9.74 -19.56
C PHE A 349 -10.61 10.23 -18.12
N SER A 350 -11.83 10.16 -17.58
CA SER A 350 -12.10 10.57 -16.20
C SER A 350 -11.32 9.72 -15.20
N THR A 351 -11.23 8.40 -15.44
CA THR A 351 -10.51 7.49 -14.55
C THR A 351 -9.03 7.84 -14.49
N TYR A 352 -8.39 8.03 -15.65
CA TYR A 352 -6.98 8.37 -15.72
C TYR A 352 -6.68 9.69 -15.01
N HIS A 353 -7.41 10.76 -15.33
CA HIS A 353 -7.14 12.09 -14.74
C HIS A 353 -7.48 12.16 -13.25
N LEU A 354 -8.57 11.52 -12.80
CA LEU A 354 -8.87 11.44 -11.37
C LEU A 354 -7.81 10.65 -10.61
N MET A 355 -7.45 9.46 -11.12
CA MET A 355 -6.44 8.63 -10.46
C MET A 355 -5.06 9.30 -10.49
N LYS A 356 -4.71 10.08 -11.52
CA LYS A 356 -3.49 10.89 -11.55
C LYS A 356 -3.42 11.85 -10.36
N GLU A 357 -4.46 12.63 -10.13
CA GLU A 357 -4.49 13.60 -9.02
C GLU A 357 -4.63 12.93 -7.64
N LEU A 358 -5.34 11.80 -7.55
CA LEU A 358 -5.41 11.00 -6.32
C LEU A 358 -4.06 10.38 -5.97
N ALA A 359 -3.31 9.87 -6.96
CA ALA A 359 -2.02 9.22 -6.76
C ALA A 359 -0.97 10.20 -6.20
N LYS A 360 -1.05 11.49 -6.57
CA LYS A 360 -0.20 12.55 -5.97
C LYS A 360 -0.41 12.71 -4.47
N LYS A 361 -1.61 12.40 -3.96
CA LYS A 361 -2.00 12.55 -2.55
C LYS A 361 -2.02 11.22 -1.78
N SER A 362 -1.87 10.10 -2.48
CA SER A 362 -1.95 8.74 -1.94
C SER A 362 -0.57 8.20 -1.55
N ASN A 363 -0.56 7.25 -0.61
CA ASN A 363 0.64 6.50 -0.24
C ASN A 363 0.94 5.35 -1.22
N ASP A 364 -0.09 4.73 -1.82
CA ASP A 364 0.04 3.58 -2.71
C ASP A 364 -0.30 3.96 -4.16
N LYS A 365 0.74 4.11 -4.98
CA LYS A 365 0.61 4.55 -6.38
C LYS A 365 0.49 3.40 -7.37
N ASN A 366 0.58 2.15 -6.91
CA ASN A 366 0.66 0.97 -7.78
C ASN A 366 -0.56 0.83 -8.70
N LEU A 367 -1.75 1.12 -8.17
CA LEU A 367 -2.99 1.00 -8.94
C LEU A 367 -3.05 1.99 -10.12
N PHE A 368 -2.54 3.21 -9.94
CA PHE A 368 -2.45 4.20 -11.00
C PHE A 368 -1.40 3.83 -12.05
N VAL A 369 -0.24 3.34 -11.61
CA VAL A 369 0.78 2.81 -12.51
C VAL A 369 0.22 1.67 -13.36
N ASP A 370 -0.45 0.69 -12.73
CA ASP A 370 -1.08 -0.42 -13.43
C ASP A 370 -2.13 0.06 -14.45
N LEU A 371 -3.00 1.00 -14.07
CA LEU A 371 -3.94 1.64 -14.99
C LEU A 371 -3.23 2.25 -16.20
N THR A 372 -2.17 3.01 -15.96
CA THR A 372 -1.43 3.71 -17.00
C THR A 372 -0.85 2.73 -18.02
N PHE A 373 -0.22 1.65 -17.54
CA PHE A 373 0.31 0.62 -18.44
C PHE A 373 -0.77 -0.18 -19.17
N MET A 374 -1.92 -0.49 -18.55
CA MET A 374 -3.05 -1.12 -19.26
C MET A 374 -3.63 -0.24 -20.37
N ILE A 375 -3.64 1.09 -20.17
CA ILE A 375 -4.04 2.04 -21.22
C ILE A 375 -3.00 2.04 -22.33
N CYS A 376 -1.71 2.22 -21.99
CA CYS A 376 -0.64 2.32 -22.97
C CYS A 376 -0.43 1.03 -23.78
N GLU A 377 -0.69 -0.16 -23.21
CA GLU A 377 -0.64 -1.44 -23.92
C GLU A 377 -1.60 -1.45 -25.12
N LYS A 378 -2.74 -0.77 -25.00
CA LYS A 378 -3.80 -0.70 -26.03
C LYS A 378 -3.69 0.51 -26.95
N MET A 379 -2.83 1.48 -26.65
CA MET A 379 -2.58 2.66 -27.49
C MET A 379 -1.84 2.26 -28.77
N LYS A 380 -2.10 2.98 -29.86
CA LYS A 380 -1.44 2.76 -31.16
C LYS A 380 -0.24 3.69 -31.36
N ASP A 381 -0.32 4.91 -30.83
CA ASP A 381 0.68 5.95 -30.98
C ASP A 381 1.77 5.83 -29.92
N THR A 382 2.97 5.43 -30.35
CA THR A 382 4.13 5.29 -29.49
C THR A 382 4.53 6.58 -28.79
N GLN A 383 4.40 7.76 -29.43
CA GLN A 383 4.74 9.04 -28.79
C GLN A 383 3.79 9.36 -27.63
N LYS A 384 2.49 9.08 -27.81
CA LYS A 384 1.51 9.24 -26.73
C LYS A 384 1.73 8.25 -25.59
N LYS A 385 2.13 7.01 -25.87
CA LYS A 385 2.57 6.06 -24.83
C LYS A 385 3.72 6.61 -24.01
N LEU A 386 4.76 7.13 -24.67
CA LEU A 386 5.92 7.72 -24.00
C LEU A 386 5.48 8.87 -23.09
N TYR A 387 4.67 9.82 -23.60
CA TYR A 387 4.17 10.94 -22.79
C TYR A 387 3.33 10.48 -21.60
N CYS A 388 2.49 9.46 -21.77
CA CYS A 388 1.67 8.89 -20.70
C CYS A 388 2.51 8.22 -19.60
N ILE A 389 3.56 7.49 -19.98
CA ILE A 389 4.47 6.87 -19.03
C ILE A 389 5.34 7.92 -18.33
N SER A 390 5.84 8.93 -19.04
CA SER A 390 6.59 10.04 -18.46
C SER A 390 5.80 10.79 -17.37
N ALA A 391 4.47 10.88 -17.50
CA ALA A 391 3.63 11.51 -16.48
C ALA A 391 3.65 10.79 -15.11
N ILE A 392 4.15 9.55 -15.04
CA ILE A 392 4.34 8.81 -13.78
C ILE A 392 5.50 9.41 -12.97
N GLU A 393 6.50 10.02 -13.62
CA GLU A 393 7.67 10.61 -12.97
C GLU A 393 7.28 11.69 -11.94
N GLU A 394 6.27 12.50 -12.26
CA GLU A 394 5.73 13.53 -11.35
C GLU A 394 5.07 12.95 -10.07
N ILE A 395 4.82 11.64 -10.04
CA ILE A 395 3.99 10.98 -9.03
C ILE A 395 4.82 10.03 -8.18
N THR A 396 5.79 9.32 -8.75
CA THR A 396 6.56 8.26 -8.06
C THR A 396 8.04 8.64 -7.88
N GLU A 397 8.58 8.43 -6.68
CA GLU A 397 10.01 8.68 -6.37
C GLU A 397 10.93 7.66 -7.07
N ASP A 398 10.54 6.38 -7.12
CA ASP A 398 11.30 5.30 -7.77
C ASP A 398 10.89 5.07 -9.24
N TYR A 399 10.68 6.16 -9.98
CA TYR A 399 10.14 6.16 -11.34
C TYR A 399 10.80 5.11 -12.25
N GLU A 400 12.13 5.11 -12.36
CA GLU A 400 12.85 4.21 -13.27
C GLU A 400 12.68 2.72 -12.92
N GLU A 401 12.61 2.39 -11.63
CA GLU A 401 12.44 1.03 -11.15
C GLU A 401 11.03 0.51 -11.42
N ILE A 402 10.03 1.35 -11.12
CA ILE A 402 8.61 1.04 -11.27
C ILE A 402 8.28 0.89 -12.75
N VAL A 403 8.73 1.81 -13.59
CA VAL A 403 8.51 1.76 -15.04
C VAL A 403 9.16 0.52 -15.64
N ALA A 404 10.43 0.23 -15.31
CA ALA A 404 11.10 -0.97 -15.82
C ALA A 404 10.37 -2.28 -15.48
N LYS A 405 9.91 -2.42 -14.23
CA LYS A 405 9.11 -3.58 -13.79
C LYS A 405 7.82 -3.72 -14.58
N ASN A 406 7.13 -2.60 -14.82
CA ASN A 406 5.85 -2.63 -15.53
C ASN A 406 6.01 -2.84 -17.05
N ILE A 407 7.08 -2.33 -17.67
CA ILE A 407 7.41 -2.65 -19.06
C ILE A 407 7.54 -4.16 -19.26
N VAL A 408 8.25 -4.85 -18.36
CA VAL A 408 8.39 -6.31 -18.39
C VAL A 408 7.04 -7.00 -18.16
N LYS A 409 6.28 -6.55 -17.15
CA LYS A 409 4.96 -7.12 -16.81
C LYS A 409 3.97 -7.06 -17.98
N TYR A 410 3.86 -5.92 -18.65
CA TYR A 410 2.94 -5.70 -19.77
C TYR A 410 3.57 -5.97 -21.15
N LYS A 411 4.82 -6.45 -21.19
CA LYS A 411 5.58 -6.78 -22.42
C LYS A 411 5.64 -5.62 -23.43
N MET A 412 5.65 -4.38 -22.95
CA MET A 412 5.69 -3.17 -23.77
C MET A 412 7.11 -2.81 -24.18
N PHE A 413 7.78 -3.69 -24.92
CA PHE A 413 9.17 -3.49 -25.32
C PHE A 413 9.33 -2.50 -26.48
N ASP A 414 8.25 -2.18 -27.19
CA ASP A 414 8.19 -1.26 -28.33
C ASP A 414 8.60 0.18 -28.00
N ILE A 415 8.59 0.55 -26.71
CA ILE A 415 8.94 1.88 -26.23
C ILE A 415 10.42 2.03 -25.83
N LEU A 416 11.18 0.93 -25.80
CA LEU A 416 12.58 0.94 -25.33
C LEU A 416 13.52 1.52 -26.37
N GLY A 417 14.61 2.14 -25.90
CA GLY A 417 15.52 2.92 -26.76
C GLY A 417 14.90 4.22 -27.30
N LEU A 418 13.68 4.53 -26.90
CA LEU A 418 13.03 5.82 -27.12
C LEU A 418 13.17 6.67 -25.84
N THR A 419 12.81 7.94 -25.94
CA THR A 419 13.20 9.09 -25.08
C THR A 419 12.86 9.04 -23.57
N LEU A 420 12.52 7.89 -22.98
CA LEU A 420 12.17 7.75 -21.55
C LEU A 420 13.36 7.89 -20.60
N SER A 421 14.39 7.05 -20.73
CA SER A 421 15.70 7.14 -20.04
C SER A 421 16.51 5.87 -20.32
N LYS A 422 17.80 6.00 -20.63
CA LYS A 422 18.69 4.83 -20.80
C LYS A 422 18.75 3.94 -19.55
N LYS A 423 18.58 4.51 -18.35
CA LYS A 423 18.58 3.74 -17.09
C LYS A 423 17.39 2.78 -17.01
N ILE A 424 16.23 3.15 -17.57
CA ILE A 424 15.07 2.27 -17.64
C ILE A 424 15.38 1.08 -18.56
N ASP A 425 15.97 1.34 -19.72
CA ASP A 425 16.39 0.29 -20.67
C ASP A 425 17.32 -0.73 -19.99
N TYR A 426 18.37 -0.26 -19.30
CA TYR A 426 19.29 -1.14 -18.57
C TYR A 426 18.59 -1.96 -17.47
N LYS A 427 17.65 -1.35 -16.74
CA LYS A 427 16.89 -2.06 -15.69
C LYS A 427 15.96 -3.12 -16.28
N VAL A 428 15.28 -2.83 -17.38
CA VAL A 428 14.44 -3.82 -18.10
C VAL A 428 15.29 -5.00 -18.55
N VAL A 429 16.47 -4.72 -19.14
CA VAL A 429 17.42 -5.75 -19.54
C VAL A 429 17.84 -6.62 -18.36
N ARG A 430 18.18 -6.01 -17.22
CA ARG A 430 18.55 -6.75 -16.00
C ARG A 430 17.42 -7.65 -15.49
N LEU A 431 16.19 -7.12 -15.44
CA LEU A 431 15.01 -7.89 -15.02
C LEU A 431 14.74 -9.08 -15.95
N LEU A 432 14.91 -8.90 -17.26
CA LEU A 432 14.75 -9.99 -18.21
C LEU A 432 15.84 -11.06 -18.08
N LYS A 433 17.09 -10.66 -17.79
CA LYS A 433 18.19 -11.61 -17.46
C LYS A 433 17.82 -12.47 -16.24
N ASP A 434 17.32 -11.85 -15.18
CA ASP A 434 16.93 -12.55 -13.95
C ASP A 434 15.79 -13.56 -14.20
N ILE A 435 14.90 -13.28 -15.16
CA ILE A 435 13.77 -14.15 -15.57
C ILE A 435 14.22 -15.23 -16.60
N ASN A 436 15.42 -15.10 -17.18
CA ASN A 436 15.95 -15.95 -18.25
C ASN A 436 15.06 -16.01 -19.52
N ASP A 437 14.35 -14.93 -19.86
CA ASP A 437 13.53 -14.85 -21.08
C ASP A 437 14.38 -14.45 -22.31
N ARG A 438 15.12 -15.43 -22.83
CA ARG A 438 16.09 -15.24 -23.93
C ARG A 438 15.50 -14.61 -25.19
N LYS A 439 14.24 -14.90 -25.54
CA LYS A 439 13.62 -14.38 -26.76
C LYS A 439 13.31 -12.89 -26.65
N GLN A 440 12.85 -12.43 -25.48
CA GLN A 440 12.53 -11.01 -25.26
C GLN A 440 13.78 -10.17 -25.06
N ILE A 441 14.77 -10.71 -24.33
CA ILE A 441 16.11 -10.15 -24.17
C ILE A 441 16.67 -9.65 -25.52
N ILE A 442 16.62 -10.51 -26.54
CA ILE A 442 17.12 -10.20 -27.89
C ILE A 442 16.30 -9.12 -28.61
N LYS A 443 14.96 -9.18 -28.50
CA LYS A 443 14.07 -8.19 -29.11
C LYS A 443 14.32 -6.80 -28.54
N VAL A 444 14.48 -6.71 -27.23
CA VAL A 444 14.78 -5.47 -26.52
C VAL A 444 16.11 -4.88 -26.99
N TYR A 445 17.15 -5.71 -27.20
CA TYR A 445 18.45 -5.18 -27.63
C TYR A 445 18.48 -4.55 -29.01
N LYS A 446 17.66 -5.03 -29.96
CA LYS A 446 17.54 -4.38 -31.27
C LYS A 446 17.00 -2.95 -31.17
N LEU A 447 16.38 -2.59 -30.06
CA LEU A 447 15.71 -1.31 -29.85
C LEU A 447 16.58 -0.32 -29.07
N VAL A 448 17.43 -0.78 -28.14
CA VAL A 448 18.22 0.07 -27.22
C VAL A 448 19.47 0.71 -27.87
N ASP A 449 19.91 0.20 -29.03
CA ASP A 449 21.05 0.72 -29.82
C ASP A 449 22.35 0.94 -28.99
N ASP A 450 22.59 0.05 -28.02
CA ASP A 450 23.82 0.02 -27.21
C ASP A 450 24.63 -1.25 -27.54
N THR A 451 25.64 -1.06 -28.39
CA THR A 451 26.56 -2.13 -28.84
C THR A 451 27.39 -2.74 -27.71
N THR A 452 27.68 -1.97 -26.66
CA THR A 452 28.52 -2.44 -25.54
C THR A 452 27.72 -3.41 -24.66
N LEU A 453 26.50 -3.03 -24.32
CA LEU A 453 25.59 -3.90 -23.58
C LEU A 453 25.29 -5.19 -24.37
N LEU A 454 24.99 -5.05 -25.66
CA LEU A 454 24.69 -6.19 -26.53
C LEU A 454 25.86 -7.19 -26.60
N THR A 455 27.11 -6.70 -26.68
CA THR A 455 28.28 -7.59 -26.70
C THR A 455 28.49 -8.34 -25.39
N GLU A 456 28.27 -7.70 -24.23
CA GLU A 456 28.32 -8.39 -22.92
C GLU A 456 27.29 -9.51 -22.80
N ILE A 457 26.06 -9.29 -23.25
CA ILE A 457 25.03 -10.34 -23.20
C ILE A 457 25.29 -11.47 -24.18
N LEU A 458 25.78 -11.16 -25.39
CA LEU A 458 26.19 -12.21 -26.30
C LEU A 458 27.30 -13.05 -25.66
N ILE A 459 28.24 -12.46 -24.90
CA ILE A 459 29.28 -13.22 -24.21
C ILE A 459 28.64 -14.21 -23.23
N ASP A 460 27.68 -13.77 -22.43
CA ASP A 460 26.93 -14.65 -21.50
C ASP A 460 26.24 -15.81 -22.25
N ILE A 461 25.52 -15.51 -23.34
CA ILE A 461 24.80 -16.51 -24.16
C ILE A 461 25.77 -17.52 -24.80
N PHE A 462 26.90 -17.05 -25.32
CA PHE A 462 27.90 -17.91 -25.93
C PHE A 462 28.60 -18.81 -24.90
N ILE A 463 28.95 -18.27 -23.72
CA ILE A 463 29.52 -19.05 -22.63
C ILE A 463 28.53 -20.14 -22.21
N GLU A 464 27.27 -19.78 -21.97
CA GLU A 464 26.24 -20.74 -21.60
C GLU A 464 26.03 -21.80 -22.69
N GLY A 465 25.93 -21.39 -23.96
CA GLY A 465 25.77 -22.28 -25.10
C GLY A 465 26.92 -23.29 -25.24
N ILE A 466 28.15 -22.89 -24.95
CA ILE A 466 29.31 -23.80 -24.94
C ILE A 466 29.25 -24.78 -23.76
N LEU A 467 28.96 -24.28 -22.55
CA LEU A 467 28.94 -25.11 -21.34
C LEU A 467 27.81 -26.14 -21.36
N THR A 468 26.66 -25.77 -21.90
CA THR A 468 25.42 -26.57 -21.90
C THR A 468 25.11 -27.25 -23.24
N GLN A 469 25.86 -26.95 -24.31
CA GLN A 469 25.63 -27.43 -25.69
C GLN A 469 24.24 -27.08 -26.27
N VAL A 470 23.65 -25.97 -25.83
CA VAL A 470 22.37 -25.48 -26.36
C VAL A 470 22.59 -24.77 -27.70
N ASP A 471 21.62 -24.93 -28.62
CA ASP A 471 21.64 -24.26 -29.91
C ASP A 471 21.51 -22.73 -29.76
N ILE A 472 22.56 -22.02 -30.21
CA ILE A 472 22.65 -20.54 -30.22
C ILE A 472 22.72 -19.95 -31.64
N GLN A 473 22.25 -20.66 -32.69
CA GLN A 473 22.27 -20.18 -34.09
C GLN A 473 21.72 -18.77 -34.29
N TYR A 474 20.73 -18.38 -33.49
CA TYR A 474 20.16 -17.02 -33.52
C TYR A 474 21.16 -15.95 -33.03
N ALA A 475 21.98 -16.26 -32.02
CA ALA A 475 22.96 -15.33 -31.45
C ALA A 475 24.16 -15.15 -32.39
N ILE A 476 24.50 -16.21 -33.13
CA ILE A 476 25.52 -16.16 -34.19
C ILE A 476 25.12 -15.15 -35.27
N LYS A 477 23.86 -15.17 -35.74
CA LYS A 477 23.38 -14.20 -36.75
C LYS A 477 23.52 -12.75 -36.29
N ILE A 478 23.21 -12.48 -35.02
CA ILE A 478 23.33 -11.14 -34.43
C ILE A 478 24.80 -10.72 -34.30
N PHE A 479 25.67 -11.65 -33.88
CA PHE A 479 27.10 -11.41 -33.83
C PHE A 479 27.69 -11.07 -35.21
N ASP A 480 27.27 -11.78 -36.26
CA ASP A 480 27.72 -11.51 -37.63
C ASP A 480 27.33 -10.10 -38.10
N GLU A 481 26.17 -9.58 -37.67
CA GLU A 481 25.74 -8.20 -37.93
C GLU A 481 26.64 -7.18 -37.20
N ILE A 482 26.97 -7.42 -35.92
CA ILE A 482 27.77 -6.50 -35.08
C ILE A 482 29.24 -6.47 -35.50
N LYS A 483 29.80 -7.63 -35.87
CA LYS A 483 31.23 -7.78 -36.23
C LYS A 483 31.62 -6.86 -37.40
N LEU A 484 30.67 -6.49 -38.25
CA LEU A 484 30.90 -5.59 -39.39
C LEU A 484 31.02 -4.12 -38.96
N THR A 485 30.53 -3.76 -37.78
CA THR A 485 30.38 -2.36 -37.32
C THR A 485 31.25 -2.00 -36.11
N ASP A 486 31.67 -2.96 -35.29
CA ASP A 486 32.46 -2.73 -34.06
C ASP A 486 33.68 -3.66 -33.99
N GLN A 487 34.83 -3.13 -33.54
CA GLN A 487 36.09 -3.86 -33.35
C GLN A 487 36.58 -3.84 -31.89
N SER A 488 35.70 -3.54 -30.94
CA SER A 488 35.99 -3.54 -29.51
C SER A 488 36.58 -4.88 -29.00
N THR A 489 37.24 -4.83 -27.84
CA THR A 489 37.79 -6.03 -27.17
C THR A 489 36.73 -7.08 -26.88
N ASN A 490 35.49 -6.68 -26.61
CA ASN A 490 34.36 -7.58 -26.39
C ASN A 490 33.95 -8.33 -27.66
N VAL A 491 34.00 -7.69 -28.83
CA VAL A 491 33.76 -8.35 -30.13
C VAL A 491 34.83 -9.41 -30.42
N LYS A 492 36.11 -9.11 -30.10
CA LYS A 492 37.18 -10.12 -30.21
C LYS A 492 36.92 -11.31 -29.30
N LYS A 493 36.47 -11.08 -28.05
CA LYS A 493 36.11 -12.15 -27.12
C LYS A 493 34.96 -13.02 -27.66
N LEU A 494 33.95 -12.42 -28.28
CA LEU A 494 32.85 -13.15 -28.95
C LEU A 494 33.33 -13.99 -30.14
N GLU A 495 34.25 -13.47 -30.96
CA GLU A 495 34.81 -14.23 -32.08
C GLU A 495 35.51 -15.51 -31.62
N ILE A 496 36.18 -15.43 -30.47
CA ILE A 496 36.86 -16.56 -29.84
C ILE A 496 35.86 -17.59 -29.33
N LEU A 497 34.82 -17.13 -28.62
CA LEU A 497 33.74 -17.99 -28.16
C LEU A 497 33.02 -18.67 -29.34
N LEU A 498 32.80 -17.97 -30.45
CA LEU A 498 32.22 -18.55 -31.66
C LEU A 498 33.09 -19.67 -32.24
N LYS A 499 34.42 -19.48 -32.29
CA LYS A 499 35.35 -20.51 -32.76
C LYS A 499 35.30 -21.75 -31.86
N PHE A 500 35.28 -21.56 -30.54
CA PHE A 500 35.14 -22.67 -29.59
C PHE A 500 33.79 -23.40 -29.72
N TYR A 501 32.70 -22.65 -29.88
CA TYR A 501 31.38 -23.24 -30.11
C TYR A 501 31.32 -24.05 -31.40
N LYS A 502 31.84 -23.52 -32.51
CA LYS A 502 31.91 -24.23 -33.80
C LYS A 502 32.72 -25.53 -33.70
N PHE A 503 33.86 -25.50 -33.01
CA PHE A 503 34.65 -26.71 -32.76
C PHE A 503 33.88 -27.77 -31.97
N LEU A 504 33.11 -27.39 -30.93
CA LEU A 504 32.30 -28.35 -30.18
C LEU A 504 31.15 -28.95 -30.98
N GLN A 505 30.61 -28.23 -31.96
CA GLN A 505 29.54 -28.74 -32.84
C GLN A 505 30.06 -29.72 -33.89
N SER A 506 31.28 -29.51 -34.40
CA SER A 506 31.92 -30.38 -35.39
C SER A 506 33.38 -30.61 -35.01
N PRO A 507 33.67 -31.48 -34.02
CA PRO A 507 35.02 -31.65 -33.50
C PRO A 507 35.91 -32.41 -34.50
N ASP A 508 36.84 -31.69 -35.12
CA ASP A 508 37.88 -32.23 -35.98
C ASP A 508 39.18 -31.39 -35.91
N ILE A 509 40.25 -31.87 -36.54
CA ILE A 509 41.55 -31.19 -36.54
C ILE A 509 41.47 -29.81 -37.21
N PHE A 510 40.64 -29.67 -38.25
CA PHE A 510 40.54 -28.43 -39.03
C PHE A 510 39.88 -27.33 -38.21
N THR A 511 38.75 -27.63 -37.59
CA THR A 511 38.01 -26.75 -36.69
C THR A 511 38.81 -26.43 -35.43
N LEU A 512 39.56 -27.40 -34.89
CA LEU A 512 40.46 -27.16 -33.76
C LEU A 512 41.56 -26.15 -34.09
N LYS A 513 42.18 -26.23 -35.29
CA LYS A 513 43.18 -25.24 -35.76
C LYS A 513 42.62 -23.83 -35.85
N THR A 514 41.33 -23.69 -36.12
CA THR A 514 40.68 -22.36 -36.20
C THR A 514 40.39 -21.73 -34.85
N THR A 515 40.51 -22.49 -33.75
CA THR A 515 40.29 -21.98 -32.39
C THR A 515 41.47 -21.14 -31.90
N SER A 516 41.22 -20.34 -30.87
CA SER A 516 42.23 -19.47 -30.28
C SER A 516 43.26 -20.17 -29.41
N PHE A 517 43.20 -21.50 -29.26
CA PHE A 517 44.29 -22.26 -28.66
C PHE A 517 45.63 -22.05 -29.37
N PHE A 518 45.62 -21.67 -30.65
CA PHE A 518 46.83 -21.53 -31.46
C PHE A 518 47.01 -20.12 -32.02
N SER A 519 46.24 -19.13 -31.54
CA SER A 519 46.34 -17.73 -31.96
C SER A 519 47.13 -16.89 -30.97
N VAL A 520 48.00 -16.00 -31.44
CA VAL A 520 48.91 -15.17 -30.62
C VAL A 520 48.21 -13.95 -29.99
N ASP A 521 47.01 -13.61 -30.46
CA ASP A 521 46.44 -12.26 -30.26
C ASP A 521 45.49 -12.08 -29.05
N PHE A 522 45.29 -13.08 -28.19
CA PHE A 522 44.32 -12.98 -27.09
C PHE A 522 44.74 -13.66 -25.78
N LYS A 523 44.41 -13.04 -24.65
CA LYS A 523 44.61 -13.61 -23.30
C LYS A 523 43.49 -14.58 -22.96
N LEU A 524 43.73 -15.86 -23.22
CA LEU A 524 42.81 -16.98 -22.96
C LEU A 524 42.30 -17.08 -21.50
N ILE A 525 42.99 -16.44 -20.54
CA ILE A 525 42.59 -16.41 -19.13
C ILE A 525 41.17 -15.85 -18.90
N GLU A 526 40.72 -14.93 -19.76
CA GLU A 526 39.40 -14.28 -19.63
C GLU A 526 38.20 -15.19 -19.93
N VAL A 527 38.45 -16.40 -20.45
CA VAL A 527 37.44 -17.42 -20.79
C VAL A 527 37.81 -18.80 -20.22
N LYS A 528 38.56 -18.84 -19.10
CA LYS A 528 39.06 -20.07 -18.45
C LYS A 528 38.03 -21.21 -18.37
N PHE A 529 36.82 -20.92 -17.91
CA PHE A 529 35.77 -21.95 -17.73
C PHE A 529 35.32 -22.62 -19.04
N VAL A 530 35.30 -21.85 -20.13
CA VAL A 530 34.99 -22.37 -21.47
C VAL A 530 36.13 -23.27 -21.94
N ILE A 531 37.38 -22.85 -21.72
CA ILE A 531 38.57 -23.62 -22.11
C ILE A 531 38.58 -24.99 -21.43
N GLU A 532 38.31 -25.06 -20.14
CA GLU A 532 38.27 -26.33 -19.39
C GLU A 532 37.29 -27.34 -20.01
N LYS A 533 36.14 -26.87 -20.50
CA LYS A 533 35.14 -27.70 -21.18
C LYS A 533 35.62 -28.16 -22.56
N VAL A 534 36.18 -27.24 -23.35
CA VAL A 534 36.63 -27.52 -24.72
C VAL A 534 37.87 -28.42 -24.74
N LEU A 535 38.74 -28.27 -23.73
CA LEU A 535 40.03 -28.93 -23.64
C LEU A 535 39.93 -30.46 -23.68
N LYS A 536 38.94 -31.04 -22.98
CA LYS A 536 38.72 -32.51 -23.00
C LYS A 536 38.50 -33.02 -24.42
N VAL A 537 37.67 -32.33 -25.20
CA VAL A 537 37.36 -32.67 -26.60
C VAL A 537 38.55 -32.41 -27.51
N ALA A 538 39.30 -31.32 -27.29
CA ALA A 538 40.51 -31.01 -28.05
C ALA A 538 41.58 -32.11 -27.89
N CYS A 539 41.78 -32.63 -26.67
CA CYS A 539 42.72 -33.74 -26.42
C CYS A 539 42.34 -34.99 -27.22
N GLU A 540 41.06 -35.34 -27.25
CA GLU A 540 40.54 -36.50 -27.98
C GLU A 540 40.76 -36.36 -29.50
N VAL A 541 40.44 -35.19 -30.05
CA VAL A 541 40.62 -34.90 -31.48
C VAL A 541 42.10 -34.96 -31.88
N ILE A 542 43.00 -34.40 -31.09
CA ILE A 542 44.45 -34.44 -31.36
C ILE A 542 44.97 -35.88 -31.37
N LYS A 543 44.52 -36.71 -30.42
CA LYS A 543 44.88 -38.13 -30.36
C LYS A 543 44.37 -38.90 -31.57
N GLN A 544 43.11 -38.71 -31.93
CA GLN A 544 42.52 -39.36 -33.10
C GLN A 544 43.21 -38.92 -34.40
N GLY A 545 43.70 -37.69 -34.44
CA GLY A 545 44.41 -37.10 -35.57
C GLY A 545 45.90 -37.42 -35.68
N ASN A 546 46.52 -38.01 -34.65
CA ASN A 546 47.96 -38.22 -34.57
C ASN A 546 48.83 -36.93 -34.80
N ASP A 547 48.35 -35.76 -34.36
CA ASP A 547 49.03 -34.46 -34.58
C ASP A 547 49.90 -34.04 -33.37
N TYR A 548 51.16 -34.51 -33.37
CA TYR A 548 52.13 -34.30 -32.28
C TYR A 548 52.49 -32.83 -32.02
N GLU A 549 52.59 -32.01 -33.08
CA GLU A 549 52.95 -30.59 -32.96
C GLU A 549 51.81 -29.80 -32.30
N MET A 550 50.58 -30.19 -32.58
CA MET A 550 49.41 -29.59 -31.94
C MET A 550 49.30 -29.98 -30.47
N ALA A 551 49.65 -31.22 -30.11
CA ALA A 551 49.71 -31.66 -28.72
C ALA A 551 50.69 -30.82 -27.90
N LYS A 552 51.92 -30.62 -28.41
CA LYS A 552 52.93 -29.76 -27.77
C LYS A 552 52.47 -28.31 -27.65
N SER A 553 51.85 -27.79 -28.71
CA SER A 553 51.37 -26.40 -28.74
C SER A 553 50.22 -26.18 -27.75
N LEU A 554 49.25 -27.10 -27.69
CA LEU A 554 48.14 -27.04 -26.74
C LEU A 554 48.66 -27.16 -25.31
N PHE A 555 49.60 -28.08 -25.04
CA PHE A 555 50.19 -28.24 -23.71
C PHE A 555 50.91 -26.96 -23.25
N ARG A 556 51.66 -26.30 -24.13
CA ARG A 556 52.32 -25.02 -23.82
C ARG A 556 51.31 -23.92 -23.50
N VAL A 557 50.32 -23.73 -24.37
CA VAL A 557 49.30 -22.68 -24.22
C VAL A 557 48.46 -22.87 -22.97
N VAL A 558 48.17 -24.12 -22.63
CA VAL A 558 47.39 -24.45 -21.44
C VAL A 558 48.23 -24.34 -20.17
N GLY A 559 49.54 -24.62 -20.23
CA GLY A 559 50.46 -24.40 -19.12
C GLY A 559 50.61 -22.92 -18.71
N GLU A 560 50.28 -21.99 -19.61
CA GLU A 560 50.25 -20.55 -19.33
C GLU A 560 48.93 -20.08 -18.69
N ILE A 561 47.93 -20.95 -18.60
CA ILE A 561 46.61 -20.66 -18.03
C ILE A 561 46.49 -21.42 -16.70
N GLU A 562 46.13 -20.73 -15.62
CA GLU A 562 45.86 -21.36 -14.32
C GLU A 562 44.59 -22.23 -14.37
N LEU A 563 44.63 -23.42 -14.98
CA LEU A 563 43.50 -24.36 -15.02
C LEU A 563 43.27 -25.08 -13.68
N SER A 564 42.08 -25.66 -13.52
CA SER A 564 41.77 -26.55 -12.40
C SER A 564 42.65 -27.81 -12.38
N ASP A 565 42.95 -28.32 -11.18
CA ASP A 565 43.76 -29.53 -10.95
C ASP A 565 43.25 -30.76 -11.71
N GLU A 566 41.93 -30.87 -11.90
CA GLU A 566 41.31 -31.96 -12.64
C GLU A 566 41.68 -31.90 -14.12
N CYS A 567 41.65 -30.71 -14.73
CA CYS A 567 42.05 -30.51 -16.12
C CYS A 567 43.55 -30.77 -16.30
N ILE A 568 44.39 -30.30 -15.38
CA ILE A 568 45.84 -30.52 -15.41
C ILE A 568 46.16 -32.02 -15.33
N LYS A 569 45.49 -32.76 -14.42
CA LYS A 569 45.63 -34.23 -14.34
C LYS A 569 45.19 -34.91 -15.63
N TYR A 570 44.09 -34.46 -16.25
CA TYR A 570 43.59 -35.00 -17.50
C TYR A 570 44.59 -34.76 -18.66
N LEU A 571 45.12 -33.54 -18.80
CA LEU A 571 46.19 -33.22 -19.75
C LEU A 571 47.42 -34.10 -19.55
N ASN A 572 47.87 -34.23 -18.31
CA ASN A 572 49.04 -35.05 -17.99
C ASN A 572 48.80 -36.53 -18.23
N ARG A 573 47.57 -37.02 -18.09
CA ARG A 573 47.23 -38.41 -18.41
C ARG A 573 47.10 -38.64 -19.90
N GLU A 574 46.47 -37.73 -20.61
CA GLU A 574 46.07 -37.95 -21.99
C GLU A 574 47.13 -37.45 -22.97
N LEU A 575 47.62 -36.21 -22.84
CA LEU A 575 48.53 -35.60 -23.80
C LEU A 575 50.02 -35.89 -23.54
N VAL A 576 50.46 -36.00 -22.28
CA VAL A 576 51.90 -36.24 -21.98
C VAL A 576 52.42 -37.57 -22.50
N PRO A 577 51.68 -38.70 -22.45
CA PRO A 577 52.15 -39.95 -23.07
C PRO A 577 52.16 -39.91 -24.61
N PHE A 578 51.52 -38.90 -25.19
CA PHE A 578 51.36 -38.72 -26.63
C PHE A 578 52.36 -37.70 -27.21
N ILE A 579 52.98 -36.86 -26.37
CA ILE A 579 54.07 -35.92 -26.71
C ILE A 579 55.42 -36.61 -26.56
#